data_AF-X1NAI7-F1
#
_entry.id   AF-X1NAI7-F1
#
_cell.length_a   1.000
_cell.length_b   1.000
_cell.length_c   1.000
_cell.angle_alpha   90.00
_cell.angle_beta   90.00
_cell.angle_gamma   90.00
#
_symmetry.space_group_name_H-M   'P 1'
#
loop_
_entity.id
_entity.type
_entity.pdbx_description
1 polymer ?
#
loop_
_entity_poly.entity_id
_entity_poly.type
_entity_poly.pdbx_seq_one_letter_code
_entity_poly.pdbx_strand_id
1 'polypeptide(L)'
;DQMAEHGLRLAQQHHLSLRPANDALLDRLADNERMLSASCTALAGALPSSRPALPAAQWLLDNFYLVETHIRIAKHDLPANYSLQLPQLDNGPSTGLPRVYDIALETISHGDGRIDAESFSRFVEAYQQACTLTLGELWAIPIMLRLALIENLRRVAARVMANWADRDLANVWADRLGETAERDAKSVVLVVADMARSQPPMTAAFVAELARRLQGHSASLTQPLLWVEQMLSESARSIEGHVQLDAQQQAIDQVSISNSIGSLRL
;
A
#
# COMPACT_ATOMS: atom_id res chain seq x y z
N ASP A 1 27.31 -6.74 0.61
CA ASP A 1 26.40 -6.36 1.71
C ASP A 1 25.36 -5.42 1.11
N GLN A 2 24.20 -5.95 0.69
CA GLN A 2 23.27 -5.24 -0.21
C GLN A 2 22.78 -3.89 0.36
N MET A 3 22.55 -3.81 1.68
CA MET A 3 22.14 -2.56 2.35
C MET A 3 23.27 -1.55 2.48
N ALA A 4 24.51 -1.98 2.72
CA ALA A 4 25.64 -1.06 2.73
C ALA A 4 25.90 -0.47 1.33
N GLU A 5 25.85 -1.30 0.29
CA GLU A 5 25.98 -0.85 -1.11
C GLU A 5 24.86 0.13 -1.49
N HIS A 6 23.65 -0.11 -1.00
CA HIS A 6 22.54 0.80 -1.19
C HIS A 6 22.75 2.14 -0.48
N GLY A 7 23.20 2.14 0.79
CA GLY A 7 23.50 3.36 1.54
C GLY A 7 24.58 4.22 0.88
N LEU A 8 25.65 3.60 0.39
CA LEU A 8 26.71 4.31 -0.34
C LEU A 8 26.19 4.93 -1.64
N ARG A 9 25.40 4.18 -2.41
CA ARG A 9 24.81 4.67 -3.66
C ARG A 9 23.84 5.84 -3.41
N LEU A 10 23.02 5.74 -2.37
CA LEU A 10 22.07 6.79 -2.00
C LEU A 10 22.80 8.06 -1.56
N ALA A 11 23.88 7.93 -0.77
CA ALA A 11 24.69 9.07 -0.36
C ALA A 11 25.28 9.84 -1.56
N GLN A 12 25.71 9.13 -2.61
CA GLN A 12 26.24 9.74 -3.83
C GLN A 12 25.18 10.46 -4.67
N GLN A 13 23.91 10.12 -4.50
CA GLN A 13 22.79 10.72 -5.23
C GLN A 13 22.21 11.93 -4.50
N HIS A 14 22.38 12.02 -3.19
CA HIS A 14 21.78 13.09 -2.39
C HIS A 14 22.48 14.43 -2.59
N HIS A 15 21.70 15.41 -2.99
CA HIS A 15 22.13 16.80 -3.06
C HIS A 15 21.33 17.63 -2.04
N LEU A 16 22.07 18.44 -1.27
CA LEU A 16 21.49 19.23 -0.19
C LEU A 16 21.05 20.60 -0.68
N SER A 17 19.83 20.97 -0.31
CA SER A 17 19.28 22.29 -0.55
C SER A 17 19.98 23.37 0.27
N LEU A 18 20.24 24.51 -0.38
CA LEU A 18 20.69 25.75 0.26
C LEU A 18 19.51 26.64 0.68
N ARG A 19 18.27 26.25 0.37
CA ARG A 19 17.07 27.03 0.65
C ARG A 19 16.60 26.82 2.09
N PRO A 20 15.85 27.78 2.67
CA PRO A 20 15.21 27.59 3.96
C PRO A 20 14.34 26.34 3.96
N ALA A 21 14.38 25.61 5.06
CA ALA A 21 13.54 24.44 5.25
C ALA A 21 12.06 24.83 5.34
N ASN A 22 11.19 23.97 4.81
CA ASN A 22 9.75 24.01 5.05
C ASN A 22 9.33 22.82 5.93
N ASP A 23 8.34 23.03 6.80
CA ASP A 23 7.83 21.97 7.68
C ASP A 23 6.76 21.10 6.98
N ALA A 24 7.18 20.33 5.98
CA ALA A 24 6.29 19.46 5.22
C ALA A 24 5.98 18.13 5.93
N LEU A 25 6.75 17.74 6.96
CA LEU A 25 6.61 16.42 7.59
C LEU A 25 5.37 16.31 8.49
N LEU A 26 5.03 17.37 9.22
CA LEU A 26 3.83 17.38 10.07
C LEU A 26 2.55 17.37 9.23
N ASP A 27 2.52 18.13 8.13
CA ASP A 27 1.40 18.12 7.18
C ASP A 27 1.24 16.73 6.54
N ARG A 28 2.35 16.12 6.10
CA ARG A 28 2.33 14.74 5.59
C ARG A 28 1.85 13.74 6.65
N LEU A 29 2.27 13.87 7.90
CA LEU A 29 1.81 13.00 8.98
C LEU A 29 0.30 13.16 9.23
N ALA A 30 -0.23 14.38 9.17
CA ALA A 30 -1.67 14.64 9.29
C ALA A 30 -2.45 14.05 8.10
N ASP A 31 -1.92 14.15 6.88
CA ASP A 31 -2.49 13.52 5.69
C ASP A 31 -2.50 12.00 5.82
N ASN A 32 -1.41 11.43 6.33
CA ASN A 32 -1.27 9.99 6.56
C ASN A 32 -2.31 9.49 7.58
N GLU A 33 -2.48 10.20 8.69
CA GLU A 33 -3.48 9.91 9.71
C GLU A 33 -4.91 9.94 9.12
N ARG A 34 -5.26 10.99 8.38
CA ARG A 34 -6.59 11.12 7.76
C ARG A 34 -6.89 9.97 6.80
N MET A 35 -5.94 9.62 5.94
CA MET A 35 -6.10 8.55 4.94
C MET A 35 -6.25 7.18 5.62
N LEU A 36 -5.39 6.89 6.59
CA LEU A 36 -5.42 5.62 7.33
C LEU A 36 -6.72 5.47 8.14
N SER A 37 -7.15 6.52 8.83
CA SER A 37 -8.40 6.53 9.59
C SER A 37 -9.62 6.32 8.68
N ALA A 38 -9.68 7.02 7.54
CA ALA A 38 -10.75 6.86 6.56
C ALA A 38 -10.78 5.44 5.98
N SER A 39 -9.61 4.88 5.66
CA SER A 39 -9.50 3.50 5.16
C SER A 39 -10.00 2.48 6.19
N CYS A 40 -9.60 2.62 7.45
CA CYS A 40 -10.04 1.71 8.51
C CYS A 40 -11.55 1.83 8.77
N THR A 41 -12.11 3.05 8.74
CA THR A 41 -13.56 3.26 8.89
C THR A 41 -14.34 2.62 7.75
N ALA A 42 -13.88 2.78 6.52
CA ALA A 42 -14.50 2.16 5.35
C ALA A 42 -14.44 0.62 5.41
N LEU A 43 -13.28 0.05 5.75
CA LEU A 43 -13.12 -1.40 5.89
C LEU A 43 -14.01 -1.96 7.02
N ALA A 44 -14.05 -1.30 8.18
CA ALA A 44 -14.86 -1.74 9.31
C ALA A 44 -16.36 -1.71 9.00
N GLY A 45 -16.84 -0.69 8.28
CA GLY A 45 -18.25 -0.58 7.88
C GLY A 45 -18.66 -1.59 6.79
N ALA A 46 -17.70 -2.08 6.02
CA ALA A 46 -17.95 -2.87 4.81
C ALA A 46 -17.51 -4.34 4.90
N LEU A 47 -17.10 -4.80 6.08
CA LEU A 47 -16.91 -6.21 6.43
C LEU A 47 -18.19 -6.76 7.09
N PRO A 48 -19.28 -7.09 6.36
CA PRO A 48 -20.31 -7.96 6.91
C PRO A 48 -19.73 -9.36 7.11
N SER A 49 -20.22 -10.08 8.12
CA SER A 49 -19.77 -11.40 8.55
C SER A 49 -19.79 -12.53 7.49
N SER A 50 -20.22 -12.24 6.25
CA SER A 50 -20.44 -13.18 5.16
C SER A 50 -19.45 -13.10 4.00
N ARG A 51 -18.51 -12.14 3.99
CA ARG A 51 -17.52 -11.98 2.91
C ARG A 51 -16.12 -12.39 3.40
N PRO A 52 -15.31 -13.13 2.60
CA PRO A 52 -13.96 -13.46 2.99
C PRO A 52 -13.16 -12.17 3.20
N ALA A 53 -12.70 -11.95 4.43
CA ALA A 53 -11.91 -10.79 4.79
C ALA A 53 -10.56 -10.84 4.05
N LEU A 54 -10.14 -9.70 3.48
CA LEU A 54 -8.78 -9.58 2.95
C LEU A 54 -7.81 -9.65 4.13
N PRO A 55 -6.84 -10.60 4.18
CA PRO A 55 -5.96 -10.78 5.33
C PRO A 55 -5.22 -9.49 5.72
N ALA A 56 -4.77 -8.72 4.73
CA ALA A 56 -4.11 -7.43 4.92
C ALA A 56 -5.05 -6.37 5.54
N ALA A 57 -6.32 -6.32 5.11
CA ALA A 57 -7.31 -5.39 5.66
C ALA A 57 -7.63 -5.72 7.12
N GLN A 58 -7.84 -7.00 7.42
CA GLN A 58 -8.10 -7.46 8.78
C GLN A 58 -6.92 -7.14 9.71
N TRP A 59 -5.71 -7.45 9.27
CA TRP A 59 -4.51 -7.18 10.06
C TRP A 59 -4.30 -5.68 10.35
N LEU A 60 -4.60 -4.81 9.37
CA LEU A 60 -4.57 -3.37 9.56
C LEU A 60 -5.60 -2.92 10.61
N LEU A 61 -6.83 -3.40 10.53
CA LEU A 61 -7.90 -3.08 11.48
C LEU A 61 -7.55 -3.54 12.90
N ASP A 62 -7.08 -4.78 13.05
CA ASP A 62 -6.72 -5.37 14.34
C ASP A 62 -5.61 -4.59 15.05
N ASN A 63 -4.73 -3.94 14.28
CA ASN A 63 -3.56 -3.22 14.79
C ASN A 63 -3.67 -1.70 14.66
N PHE A 64 -4.80 -1.15 14.22
CA PHE A 64 -4.89 0.29 13.91
C PHE A 64 -4.64 1.18 15.14
N TYR A 65 -5.05 0.75 16.33
CA TYR A 65 -4.79 1.44 17.59
C TYR A 65 -3.30 1.70 17.85
N LEU A 66 -2.42 0.80 17.39
CA LEU A 66 -0.98 0.96 17.52
C LEU A 66 -0.50 2.08 16.61
N VAL A 67 -0.99 2.12 15.37
CA VAL A 67 -0.68 3.17 14.40
C VAL A 67 -1.10 4.54 14.93
N GLU A 68 -2.32 4.67 15.48
CA GLU A 68 -2.80 5.89 16.12
C GLU A 68 -1.94 6.33 17.30
N THR A 69 -1.41 5.37 18.05
CA THR A 69 -0.49 5.65 19.16
C THR A 69 0.83 6.21 18.64
N HIS A 70 1.43 5.59 17.62
CA HIS A 70 2.68 6.09 17.03
C HIS A 70 2.51 7.42 16.29
N ILE A 71 1.34 7.70 15.70
CA ILE A 71 1.04 9.03 15.12
C ILE A 71 1.06 10.09 16.22
N ARG A 72 0.42 9.84 17.37
CA ARG A 72 0.43 10.78 18.52
C ARG A 72 1.84 11.01 19.07
N ILE A 73 2.62 9.94 19.24
CA ILE A 73 4.01 10.03 19.65
C ILE A 73 4.81 10.85 18.63
N ALA A 74 4.63 10.59 17.33
CA ALA A 74 5.35 11.29 16.29
C ALA A 74 5.06 12.79 16.24
N LYS A 75 3.80 13.20 16.45
CA LYS A 75 3.41 14.62 16.56
C LYS A 75 4.03 15.30 17.79
N HIS A 76 4.21 14.57 18.89
CA HIS A 76 4.83 15.10 20.10
C HIS A 76 6.35 15.21 19.96
N ASP A 77 6.99 14.17 19.41
CA ASP A 77 8.45 14.03 19.34
C ASP A 77 9.08 14.76 18.14
N LEU A 78 8.28 15.27 17.21
CA LEU A 78 8.74 16.12 16.10
C LEU A 78 8.26 17.57 16.27
N PRO A 79 8.96 18.40 17.09
CA PRO A 79 8.68 19.83 17.11
C PRO A 79 8.89 20.45 15.72
N ALA A 80 7.97 21.31 15.29
CA ALA A 80 8.06 22.01 13.99
C ALA A 80 9.44 22.65 13.75
N ASN A 81 9.97 23.30 14.79
CA ASN A 81 11.28 23.96 14.74
C ASN A 81 12.47 23.02 14.56
N TYR A 82 12.32 21.73 14.91
CA TYR A 82 13.39 20.74 14.77
C TYR A 82 13.49 20.22 13.34
N SER A 83 12.34 19.92 12.71
CA SER A 83 12.26 19.55 11.28
C SER A 83 12.91 20.60 10.37
N LEU A 84 12.72 21.89 10.71
CA LEU A 84 13.30 23.03 9.98
C LEU A 84 14.83 23.15 10.08
N GLN A 85 15.47 22.49 11.06
CA GLN A 85 16.92 22.53 11.24
C GLN A 85 17.65 21.41 10.51
N LEU A 86 16.91 20.45 9.95
CA LEU A 86 17.51 19.29 9.29
C LEU A 86 17.88 19.62 7.83
N PRO A 87 19.04 19.14 7.34
CA PRO A 87 19.40 19.29 5.94
C PRO A 87 18.36 18.68 5.00
N GLN A 88 17.83 19.48 4.09
CA GLN A 88 16.81 19.07 3.12
C GLN A 88 17.44 18.68 1.78
N LEU A 89 16.78 17.80 1.05
CA LEU A 89 17.18 17.43 -0.31
C LEU A 89 16.70 18.46 -1.34
N ASP A 90 17.50 18.71 -2.37
CA ASP A 90 17.12 19.54 -3.52
C ASP A 90 16.74 18.73 -4.77
N ASN A 91 16.86 17.40 -4.70
CA ASN A 91 16.67 16.48 -5.80
C ASN A 91 15.91 15.21 -5.39
N GLY A 92 15.43 14.50 -6.42
CA GLY A 92 14.72 13.23 -6.25
C GLY A 92 13.30 13.34 -5.69
N PRO A 93 12.65 12.21 -5.40
CA PRO A 93 11.27 12.15 -4.92
C PRO A 93 11.05 12.87 -3.58
N SER A 94 12.11 12.99 -2.78
CA SER A 94 12.11 13.61 -1.45
C SER A 94 12.60 15.07 -1.46
N THR A 95 12.58 15.73 -2.62
CA THR A 95 12.90 17.17 -2.73
C THR A 95 12.08 17.99 -1.73
N GLY A 96 12.76 18.84 -0.95
CA GLY A 96 12.15 19.65 0.10
C GLY A 96 11.83 18.91 1.41
N LEU A 97 12.24 17.65 1.53
CA LEU A 97 12.16 16.86 2.76
C LEU A 97 13.55 16.68 3.38
N PRO A 98 13.64 16.46 4.71
CA PRO A 98 14.91 16.13 5.34
C PRO A 98 15.55 14.88 4.74
N ARG A 99 16.85 14.94 4.45
CA ARG A 99 17.63 13.81 3.94
C ARG A 99 17.53 12.56 4.82
N VAL A 100 17.50 12.75 6.14
CA VAL A 100 17.32 11.65 7.09
C VAL A 100 15.94 10.97 6.99
N TYR A 101 14.92 11.70 6.52
CA TYR A 101 13.61 11.10 6.23
C TYR A 101 13.69 10.20 4.98
N ASP A 102 14.39 10.64 3.94
CA ASP A 102 14.60 9.83 2.74
C ASP A 102 15.40 8.55 3.04
N ILE A 103 16.46 8.65 3.85
CA ILE A 103 17.20 7.49 4.37
C ILE A 103 16.26 6.47 5.04
N ALA A 104 15.32 6.95 5.85
CA ALA A 104 14.33 6.09 6.51
C ALA A 104 13.35 5.46 5.50
N LEU A 105 12.88 6.20 4.51
CA LEU A 105 12.02 5.69 3.44
C LEU A 105 12.70 4.60 2.62
N GLU A 106 13.94 4.84 2.19
CA GLU A 106 14.73 3.92 1.38
C GLU A 106 14.99 2.61 2.15
N THR A 107 15.34 2.71 3.43
CA THR A 107 15.50 1.54 4.32
C THR A 107 14.22 0.68 4.37
N ILE A 108 13.07 1.31 4.56
CA ILE A 108 11.78 0.62 4.71
C ILE A 108 11.30 0.03 3.38
N SER A 109 11.56 0.74 2.27
CA SER A 109 11.19 0.27 0.93
C SER A 109 11.98 -0.97 0.52
N HIS A 110 13.28 -1.04 0.84
CA HIS A 110 14.12 -2.19 0.55
C HIS A 110 13.88 -3.36 1.52
N GLY A 111 13.42 -3.08 2.74
CA GLY A 111 13.14 -4.10 3.77
C GLY A 111 11.70 -4.61 3.81
N ASP A 112 10.84 -4.26 2.84
CA ASP A 112 9.40 -4.57 2.85
C ASP A 112 8.70 -4.19 4.19
N GLY A 113 9.08 -3.04 4.76
CA GLY A 113 8.54 -2.58 6.05
C GLY A 113 9.23 -3.16 7.29
N ARG A 114 10.18 -4.09 7.13
CA ARG A 114 10.93 -4.68 8.25
C ARG A 114 12.17 -3.85 8.53
N ILE A 115 12.28 -3.36 9.76
CA ILE A 115 13.49 -2.69 10.25
C ILE A 115 14.34 -3.72 10.99
N ASP A 116 15.60 -3.84 10.58
CA ASP A 116 16.63 -4.60 11.25
C ASP A 116 17.74 -3.64 11.69
N ALA A 117 18.00 -3.56 13.00
CA ALA A 117 18.90 -2.54 13.58
C ALA A 117 20.35 -2.70 13.11
N GLU A 118 20.82 -3.93 12.93
CA GLU A 118 22.18 -4.21 12.46
C GLU A 118 22.35 -3.84 10.99
N SER A 119 21.39 -4.23 10.14
CA SER A 119 21.34 -3.87 8.74
C SER A 119 21.25 -2.35 8.54
N PHE A 120 20.40 -1.68 9.33
CA PHE A 120 20.26 -0.23 9.28
C PHE A 120 21.52 0.50 9.77
N SER A 121 22.19 -0.02 10.80
CA SER A 121 23.48 0.53 11.26
C SER A 121 24.53 0.46 10.16
N ARG A 122 24.65 -0.69 9.48
CA ARG A 122 25.55 -0.84 8.32
C ARG A 122 25.18 0.07 7.16
N PHE A 123 23.89 0.28 6.91
CA PHE A 123 23.41 1.24 5.92
C PHE A 123 23.90 2.66 6.25
N VAL A 124 23.69 3.12 7.49
CA VAL A 124 24.07 4.46 7.93
C VAL A 124 25.58 4.64 7.95
N GLU A 125 26.33 3.62 8.36
CA GLU A 125 27.79 3.62 8.28
C GLU A 125 28.29 3.77 6.84
N ALA A 126 27.76 2.99 5.90
CA ALA A 126 28.13 3.06 4.49
C ALA A 126 27.73 4.39 3.84
N TYR A 127 26.55 4.92 4.20
CA TYR A 127 26.10 6.23 3.77
C TYR A 127 27.10 7.32 4.20
N GLN A 128 27.55 7.27 5.46
CA GLN A 128 28.46 8.25 6.03
C GLN A 128 29.89 8.20 5.45
N GLN A 129 30.25 7.14 4.73
CA GLN A 129 31.53 7.09 3.98
C GLN A 129 31.58 8.10 2.84
N ALA A 130 30.43 8.44 2.25
CA ALA A 130 30.33 9.44 1.18
C ALA A 130 29.83 10.80 1.69
N CYS A 131 28.91 10.82 2.66
CA CYS A 131 28.32 12.06 3.19
C CYS A 131 28.08 11.97 4.70
N THR A 132 28.82 12.75 5.48
CA THR A 132 28.66 12.79 6.95
C THR A 132 27.28 13.34 7.36
N LEU A 133 26.62 12.63 8.28
CA LEU A 133 25.39 13.08 8.89
C LEU A 133 25.71 13.97 10.09
N THR A 134 24.92 15.02 10.27
CA THR A 134 25.02 15.87 11.45
C THR A 134 24.53 15.13 12.70
N LEU A 135 24.94 15.59 13.88
CA LEU A 135 24.38 15.06 15.13
C LEU A 135 22.86 15.22 15.17
N GLY A 136 22.33 16.35 14.67
CA GLY A 136 20.89 16.56 14.55
C GLY A 136 20.20 15.49 13.71
N GLU A 137 20.75 15.13 12.55
CA GLU A 137 20.20 14.05 11.72
C GLU A 137 20.24 12.69 12.43
N LEU A 138 21.34 12.35 13.11
CA LEU A 138 21.44 11.08 13.84
C LEU A 138 20.40 10.97 14.97
N TRP A 139 20.13 12.07 15.68
CA TRP A 139 19.08 12.12 16.70
C TRP A 139 17.67 12.06 16.12
N ALA A 140 17.48 12.48 14.87
CA ALA A 140 16.19 12.42 14.19
C ALA A 140 15.84 11.02 13.66
N ILE A 141 16.82 10.12 13.52
CA ILE A 141 16.61 8.77 12.96
C ILE A 141 15.39 8.03 13.56
N PRO A 142 15.21 7.94 14.89
CA PRO A 142 14.10 7.18 15.45
C PRO A 142 12.73 7.72 15.05
N ILE A 143 12.57 9.06 15.03
CA ILE A 143 11.32 9.68 14.60
C ILE A 143 11.12 9.53 13.08
N MET A 144 12.19 9.63 12.28
CA MET A 144 12.10 9.46 10.83
C MET A 144 11.69 8.04 10.42
N LEU A 145 12.22 7.03 11.10
CA LEU A 145 11.81 5.64 10.88
C LEU A 145 10.31 5.45 11.19
N ARG A 146 9.79 6.04 12.27
CA ARG A 146 8.36 5.98 12.58
C ARG A 146 7.51 6.66 11.50
N LEU A 147 7.88 7.86 11.07
CA LEU A 147 7.17 8.58 10.00
C LEU A 147 7.16 7.77 8.70
N ALA A 148 8.29 7.17 8.35
CA ALA A 148 8.43 6.39 7.14
C ALA A 148 7.68 5.04 7.21
N LEU A 149 7.57 4.42 8.40
CA LEU A 149 6.69 3.26 8.62
C LEU A 149 5.20 3.63 8.46
N ILE A 150 4.79 4.78 8.99
CA ILE A 150 3.41 5.30 8.83
C ILE A 150 3.12 5.60 7.35
N GLU A 151 4.08 6.19 6.63
CA GLU A 151 3.98 6.40 5.17
C GLU A 151 3.84 5.06 4.41
N ASN A 152 4.60 4.04 4.82
CA ASN A 152 4.49 2.70 4.25
C ASN A 152 3.09 2.11 4.47
N LEU A 153 2.59 2.16 5.71
CA LEU A 153 1.25 1.70 6.05
C LEU A 153 0.18 2.44 5.23
N ARG A 154 0.30 3.75 5.07
CA ARG A 154 -0.60 4.52 4.19
C ARG A 154 -0.60 3.98 2.77
N ARG A 155 0.58 3.76 2.19
CA ARG A 155 0.70 3.25 0.81
C ARG A 155 0.06 1.88 0.65
N VAL A 156 0.27 0.96 1.60
CA VAL A 156 -0.33 -0.38 1.54
C VAL A 156 -1.84 -0.30 1.78
N ALA A 157 -2.31 0.48 2.75
CA ALA A 157 -3.74 0.67 3.02
C ALA A 157 -4.49 1.22 1.79
N ALA A 158 -3.93 2.22 1.10
CA ALA A 158 -4.53 2.76 -0.13
C ALA A 158 -4.68 1.69 -1.23
N ARG A 159 -3.66 0.83 -1.39
CA ARG A 159 -3.70 -0.28 -2.35
C ARG A 159 -4.73 -1.34 -1.96
N VAL A 160 -4.79 -1.70 -0.67
CA VAL A 160 -5.81 -2.63 -0.14
C VAL A 160 -7.21 -2.07 -0.38
N MET A 161 -7.44 -0.78 -0.17
CA MET A 161 -8.72 -0.11 -0.43
C MET A 161 -9.11 -0.14 -1.90
N ALA A 162 -8.18 0.14 -2.81
CA ALA A 162 -8.44 0.07 -4.25
C ALA A 162 -8.81 -1.36 -4.69
N ASN A 163 -8.03 -2.36 -4.24
CA ASN A 163 -8.33 -3.76 -4.51
C ASN A 163 -9.65 -4.20 -3.88
N TRP A 164 -10.03 -3.65 -2.73
CA TRP A 164 -11.31 -3.93 -2.09
C TRP A 164 -12.48 -3.36 -2.90
N ALA A 165 -12.39 -2.13 -3.38
CA ALA A 165 -13.41 -1.51 -4.22
C ALA A 165 -13.63 -2.29 -5.53
N ASP A 166 -12.56 -2.76 -6.17
CA ASP A 166 -12.63 -3.59 -7.37
C ASP A 166 -13.33 -4.94 -7.10
N ARG A 167 -13.06 -5.57 -5.94
CA ARG A 167 -13.76 -6.80 -5.54
C ARG A 167 -15.22 -6.56 -5.21
N ASP A 168 -15.55 -5.44 -4.59
CA ASP A 168 -16.95 -5.10 -4.29
C ASP A 168 -17.74 -4.92 -5.60
N LEU A 169 -17.15 -4.23 -6.59
CA LEU A 169 -17.74 -4.12 -7.92
C LEU A 169 -17.90 -5.48 -8.61
N ALA A 170 -16.90 -6.37 -8.50
CA ALA A 170 -17.00 -7.73 -9.02
C ALA A 170 -18.14 -8.51 -8.36
N ASN A 171 -18.33 -8.36 -7.04
CA ASN A 171 -19.44 -8.97 -6.32
C ASN A 171 -20.80 -8.44 -6.79
N VAL A 172 -20.94 -7.12 -6.99
CA VAL A 172 -22.18 -6.54 -7.53
C VAL A 172 -22.54 -7.15 -8.89
N TRP A 173 -21.56 -7.33 -9.78
CA TRP A 173 -21.81 -7.98 -11.07
C TRP A 173 -22.11 -9.47 -10.94
N ALA A 174 -21.38 -10.18 -10.09
CA ALA A 174 -21.63 -11.59 -9.83
C ALA A 174 -23.05 -11.83 -9.27
N ASP A 175 -23.51 -10.98 -8.34
CA ASP A 175 -24.85 -11.04 -7.77
C ASP A 175 -25.91 -10.84 -8.84
N ARG A 176 -25.77 -9.79 -9.67
CA ARG A 176 -26.70 -9.52 -10.79
C ARG A 176 -26.74 -10.66 -11.81
N LEU A 177 -25.57 -11.21 -12.15
CA LEU A 177 -25.46 -12.34 -13.08
C LEU A 177 -26.11 -13.61 -12.50
N GLY A 178 -25.85 -13.90 -11.22
CA GLY A 178 -26.41 -15.05 -10.51
C GLY A 178 -27.94 -14.96 -10.39
N GLU A 179 -28.46 -13.83 -9.87
CA GLU A 179 -29.90 -13.61 -9.73
C GLU A 179 -30.63 -13.68 -11.09
N THR A 180 -30.01 -13.15 -12.15
CA THR A 180 -30.58 -13.22 -13.50
C THR A 180 -30.53 -14.65 -14.04
N ALA A 181 -29.44 -15.38 -13.82
CA ALA A 181 -29.33 -16.77 -14.24
C ALA A 181 -30.38 -17.68 -13.58
N GLU A 182 -30.72 -17.43 -12.31
CA GLU A 182 -31.77 -18.16 -11.59
C GLU A 182 -33.18 -17.81 -12.07
N ARG A 183 -33.45 -16.53 -12.37
CA ARG A 183 -34.79 -16.05 -12.76
C ARG A 183 -35.09 -16.23 -14.25
N ASP A 184 -34.15 -15.85 -15.11
CA ASP A 184 -34.24 -15.92 -16.56
C ASP A 184 -32.84 -16.03 -17.19
N ALA A 185 -32.38 -17.26 -17.37
CA ALA A 185 -31.07 -17.56 -17.94
C ALA A 185 -30.81 -16.91 -19.32
N LYS A 186 -31.84 -16.61 -20.12
CA LYS A 186 -31.67 -15.95 -21.43
C LYS A 186 -31.30 -14.48 -21.30
N SER A 187 -31.69 -13.84 -20.20
CA SER A 187 -31.41 -12.42 -19.93
C SER A 187 -29.99 -12.18 -19.39
N VAL A 188 -29.23 -13.22 -19.05
CA VAL A 188 -27.83 -13.11 -18.59
C VAL A 188 -26.96 -12.37 -19.60
N VAL A 189 -27.20 -12.56 -20.91
CA VAL A 189 -26.46 -11.86 -21.98
C VAL A 189 -26.63 -10.34 -21.91
N LEU A 190 -27.79 -9.85 -21.49
CA LEU A 190 -28.05 -8.42 -21.33
C LEU A 190 -27.24 -7.84 -20.17
N VAL A 191 -27.13 -8.59 -19.07
CA VAL A 191 -26.31 -8.19 -17.92
C VAL A 191 -24.82 -8.15 -18.27
N VAL A 192 -24.34 -9.11 -19.07
CA VAL A 192 -22.96 -9.08 -19.60
C VAL A 192 -22.75 -7.85 -20.49
N ALA A 193 -23.71 -7.51 -21.35
CA ALA A 193 -23.64 -6.31 -22.18
C ALA A 193 -23.65 -5.01 -21.35
N ASP A 194 -24.43 -4.96 -20.27
CA ASP A 194 -24.45 -3.83 -19.34
C ASP A 194 -23.10 -3.68 -18.63
N MET A 195 -22.53 -4.79 -18.18
CA MET A 195 -21.20 -4.83 -17.59
C MET A 195 -20.15 -4.33 -18.58
N ALA A 196 -20.15 -4.84 -19.81
CA ALA A 196 -19.23 -4.40 -20.86
C ALA A 196 -19.31 -2.89 -21.10
N ARG A 197 -20.52 -2.32 -21.14
CA ARG A 197 -20.75 -0.88 -21.33
C ARG A 197 -20.26 -0.04 -20.15
N SER A 198 -20.25 -0.59 -18.94
CA SER A 198 -19.71 0.11 -17.76
C SER A 198 -18.19 0.22 -17.72
N GLN A 199 -17.48 -0.50 -18.60
CA GLN A 199 -16.01 -0.53 -18.69
C GLN A 199 -15.35 -0.83 -17.34
N PRO A 200 -15.56 -2.04 -16.77
CA PRO A 200 -14.96 -2.40 -15.49
C PRO A 200 -13.42 -2.35 -15.58
N PRO A 201 -12.72 -2.11 -14.46
CA PRO A 201 -11.28 -1.82 -14.46
C PRO A 201 -10.39 -3.02 -14.83
N MET A 202 -10.94 -4.24 -14.92
CA MET A 202 -10.25 -5.48 -15.29
C MET A 202 -8.93 -5.72 -14.53
N THR A 203 -8.86 -5.28 -13.28
CA THR A 203 -7.73 -5.51 -12.39
C THR A 203 -7.67 -6.98 -11.96
N ALA A 204 -6.51 -7.41 -11.45
CA ALA A 204 -6.35 -8.74 -10.86
C ALA A 204 -7.43 -9.01 -9.79
N ALA A 205 -7.68 -8.04 -8.92
CA ALA A 205 -8.70 -8.12 -7.87
C ALA A 205 -10.12 -8.30 -8.41
N PHE A 206 -10.52 -7.50 -9.41
CA PHE A 206 -11.83 -7.61 -10.04
C PHE A 206 -12.02 -8.97 -10.71
N VAL A 207 -11.08 -9.36 -11.58
CA VAL A 207 -11.15 -10.59 -12.37
C VAL A 207 -11.13 -11.83 -11.49
N ALA A 208 -10.23 -11.87 -10.49
CA ALA A 208 -10.11 -13.01 -9.60
C ALA A 208 -11.39 -13.22 -8.80
N GLU A 209 -11.97 -12.15 -8.26
CA GLU A 209 -13.20 -12.22 -7.48
C GLU A 209 -14.42 -12.59 -8.34
N LEU A 210 -14.56 -11.97 -9.53
CA LEU A 210 -15.63 -12.29 -10.46
C LEU A 210 -15.53 -13.75 -10.92
N ALA A 211 -14.34 -14.20 -11.30
CA ALA A 211 -14.11 -15.58 -11.71
C ALA A 211 -14.42 -16.56 -10.58
N ARG A 212 -13.94 -16.30 -9.36
CA ARG A 212 -14.22 -17.12 -8.17
C ARG A 212 -15.72 -17.21 -7.86
N ARG A 213 -16.47 -16.11 -8.00
CA ARG A 213 -17.92 -16.07 -7.75
C ARG A 213 -18.71 -16.80 -8.83
N LEU A 214 -18.27 -16.74 -10.09
CA LEU A 214 -18.97 -17.37 -11.22
C LEU A 214 -18.60 -18.84 -11.41
N GLN A 215 -17.38 -19.24 -11.04
CA GLN A 215 -16.94 -20.63 -11.04
C GLN A 215 -17.76 -21.45 -10.04
N GLY A 216 -18.14 -22.68 -10.43
CA GLY A 216 -18.92 -23.60 -9.61
C GLY A 216 -20.44 -23.39 -9.62
N HIS A 217 -20.97 -22.45 -10.40
CA HIS A 217 -22.40 -22.22 -10.56
C HIS A 217 -22.96 -22.78 -11.89
N SER A 218 -24.26 -22.59 -12.13
CA SER A 218 -25.03 -23.16 -13.25
C SER A 218 -24.41 -22.92 -14.64
N ALA A 219 -24.70 -23.79 -15.60
CA ALA A 219 -24.17 -23.73 -16.98
C ALA A 219 -24.45 -22.39 -17.71
N SER A 220 -25.43 -21.61 -17.25
CA SER A 220 -25.72 -20.26 -17.73
C SER A 220 -24.64 -19.22 -17.41
N LEU A 221 -23.74 -19.49 -16.46
CA LEU A 221 -22.68 -18.56 -16.06
C LEU A 221 -21.34 -18.81 -16.79
N THR A 222 -21.29 -19.80 -17.68
CA THR A 222 -20.15 -20.02 -18.59
C THR A 222 -19.99 -18.86 -19.58
N GLN A 223 -21.10 -18.28 -20.07
CA GLN A 223 -21.07 -17.20 -21.06
C GLN A 223 -20.42 -15.90 -20.54
N PRO A 224 -20.77 -15.40 -19.32
CA PRO A 224 -20.04 -14.30 -18.69
C PRO A 224 -18.54 -14.56 -18.53
N LEU A 225 -18.14 -15.78 -18.14
CA LEU A 225 -16.72 -16.13 -17.98
C LEU A 225 -15.96 -16.10 -19.32
N LEU A 226 -16.56 -16.63 -20.39
CA LEU A 226 -15.98 -16.56 -21.73
C LEU A 226 -15.82 -15.11 -22.22
N TRP A 227 -16.77 -14.22 -21.88
CA TRP A 227 -16.63 -12.80 -22.19
C TRP A 227 -15.44 -12.16 -21.45
N VAL A 228 -15.26 -12.45 -20.16
CA VAL A 228 -14.09 -11.99 -19.40
C VAL A 228 -12.80 -12.50 -20.03
N GLU A 229 -12.76 -13.78 -20.41
CA GLU A 229 -11.60 -14.37 -21.09
C GLU A 229 -11.29 -13.70 -22.43
N GLN A 230 -12.32 -13.40 -23.23
CA GLN A 230 -12.17 -12.66 -24.47
C GLN A 230 -11.59 -11.26 -24.24
N MET A 231 -12.10 -10.51 -23.26
CA MET A 231 -11.58 -9.19 -22.92
C MET A 231 -10.11 -9.22 -22.48
N LEU A 232 -9.71 -10.24 -21.70
CA LEU A 232 -8.32 -10.38 -21.26
C LEU A 232 -7.37 -10.81 -22.40
N SER A 233 -7.89 -11.59 -23.36
CA SER A 233 -7.11 -12.04 -24.51
C SER A 233 -6.64 -10.89 -25.42
N GLU A 234 -7.39 -9.77 -25.46
CA GLU A 234 -6.98 -8.56 -26.18
C GLU A 234 -5.66 -7.97 -25.64
N SER A 235 -5.32 -8.28 -24.39
CA SER A 235 -4.08 -7.87 -23.72
C SER A 235 -3.10 -9.03 -23.48
N ALA A 236 -3.30 -10.19 -24.13
CA ALA A 236 -2.54 -11.43 -23.93
C ALA A 236 -2.47 -11.90 -22.46
N ARG A 237 -3.55 -11.68 -21.69
CA ARG A 237 -3.69 -12.13 -20.30
C ARG A 237 -4.76 -13.20 -20.18
N SER A 238 -4.68 -14.00 -19.12
CA SER A 238 -5.66 -15.04 -18.80
C SER A 238 -6.27 -14.81 -17.42
N ILE A 239 -7.46 -15.40 -17.20
CA ILE A 239 -8.11 -15.39 -15.88
C ILE A 239 -7.19 -16.03 -14.83
N GLU A 240 -6.55 -17.16 -15.14
CA GLU A 240 -5.60 -17.83 -14.24
C GLU A 240 -4.43 -16.93 -13.86
N GLY A 241 -3.86 -16.21 -14.83
CA GLY A 241 -2.79 -15.24 -14.56
C GLY A 241 -3.24 -14.11 -13.63
N HIS A 242 -4.46 -13.58 -13.81
CA HIS A 242 -5.02 -12.56 -12.92
C HIS A 242 -5.31 -13.10 -11.51
N VAL A 243 -5.79 -14.34 -11.38
CA VAL A 243 -5.98 -15.00 -10.09
C VAL A 243 -4.65 -15.16 -9.35
N GLN A 244 -3.59 -15.59 -10.05
CA GLN A 244 -2.27 -15.72 -9.46
C GLN A 244 -1.68 -14.36 -9.04
N LEU A 245 -1.81 -13.34 -9.88
CA LEU A 245 -1.37 -11.97 -9.57
C LEU A 245 -2.10 -11.41 -8.34
N ASP A 246 -3.41 -11.66 -8.22
CA ASP A 246 -4.20 -11.22 -7.09
C ASP A 246 -3.73 -11.89 -5.78
N ALA A 247 -3.52 -13.21 -5.80
CA ALA A 247 -3.03 -13.96 -4.65
C ALA A 247 -1.62 -13.50 -4.22
N GLN A 248 -0.72 -13.26 -5.20
CA GLN A 248 0.61 -12.73 -4.93
C GLN A 248 0.55 -11.34 -4.30
N GLN A 249 -0.30 -10.45 -4.83
CA GLN A 249 -0.45 -9.10 -4.30
C GLN A 249 -1.01 -9.10 -2.88
N GLN A 250 -2.00 -9.96 -2.58
CA GLN A 250 -2.52 -10.11 -1.22
C GLN A 250 -1.43 -10.55 -0.23
N ALA A 251 -0.60 -11.51 -0.63
CA ALA A 251 0.50 -12.00 0.21
C ALA A 251 1.55 -10.89 0.47
N ILE A 252 1.92 -10.13 -0.57
CA ILE A 252 2.83 -8.98 -0.45
C ILE A 252 2.25 -7.92 0.51
N ASP A 253 0.97 -7.59 0.35
CA ASP A 253 0.30 -6.59 1.18
C ASP A 253 0.26 -7.03 2.65
N GLN A 254 -0.09 -8.31 2.90
CA GLN A 254 -0.14 -8.87 4.24
C GLN A 254 1.23 -8.83 4.93
N VAL A 255 2.29 -9.27 4.23
CA VAL A 255 3.66 -9.25 4.77
C VAL A 255 4.11 -7.83 5.05
N SER A 256 3.84 -6.89 4.13
CA SER A 256 4.27 -5.49 4.31
C SER A 256 3.60 -4.80 5.50
N ILE A 257 2.30 -5.02 5.72
CA ILE A 257 1.62 -4.48 6.91
C ILE A 257 2.14 -5.17 8.17
N SER A 258 2.29 -6.50 8.15
CA SER A 258 2.82 -7.26 9.30
C SER A 258 4.20 -6.78 9.72
N ASN A 259 5.12 -6.62 8.76
CA ASN A 259 6.45 -6.11 9.00
C ASN A 259 6.44 -4.67 9.52
N SER A 260 5.59 -3.80 8.94
CA SER A 260 5.50 -2.40 9.37
C SER A 260 4.99 -2.27 10.81
N ILE A 261 3.96 -3.04 11.15
CA ILE A 261 3.41 -3.12 12.50
C ILE A 261 4.43 -3.71 13.48
N GLY A 262 5.13 -4.77 13.08
CA GLY A 262 6.21 -5.37 13.88
C GLY A 262 7.33 -4.38 14.17
N SER A 263 7.75 -3.61 13.16
CA SER A 263 8.81 -2.60 13.29
C SER A 263 8.39 -1.39 14.11
N LEU A 264 7.10 -1.01 14.09
CA LEU A 264 6.60 0.07 14.95
C LEU A 264 6.67 -0.30 16.44
N ARG A 265 6.59 -1.59 16.79
CA ARG A 265 6.64 -2.06 18.18
C ARG A 265 8.04 -2.05 18.80
N LEU A 266 9.09 -1.93 17.97
CA LEU A 266 10.49 -1.86 18.40
C LEU A 266 10.82 -0.44 18.89
#